data_AF-A0A2S6R1J1-F1
#
_entry.id   AF-A0A2S6R1J1-F1
#
_cell.length_a   1.000
_cell.length_b   1.000
_cell.length_c   1.000
_cell.angle_alpha   90.00
_cell.angle_beta   90.00
_cell.angle_gamma   90.00
#
_symmetry.space_group_name_H-M   'P 1'
#
loop_
_entity.id
_entity.type
_entity.pdbx_description
1 polymer ?
#
loop_
_entity_poly.entity_id
_entity_poly.type
_entity_poly.pdbx_seq_one_letter_code
_entity_poly.pdbx_strand_id
1 'polypeptide(L)'
;MDDDNTDLSEPLMRPHYREQEADDAQKRFTKIVTYVSTAHLLGLAGCIGVWRQYPDVEAIQNVLITSAMIFAIGLATVFGAHIIFRTSTAMSREAARMRHEAGDDEMRLSMAREKQADAVVRAKSGFKPLNFSGVCFVVSTLLGVTGLFSI
;
A
#
# COMPACT_ATOMS: atom_id res chain seq x y z
N MET A 1 -10.80 -46.31 2.73
CA MET A 1 -9.91 -45.90 1.62
C MET A 1 -9.88 -44.40 1.71
N ASP A 2 -8.73 -43.90 2.16
CA ASP A 2 -8.55 -42.55 2.67
C ASP A 2 -8.56 -41.51 1.54
N ASP A 3 -9.38 -40.47 1.73
CA ASP A 3 -9.36 -39.25 0.94
C ASP A 3 -8.13 -38.42 1.38
N ASP A 4 -6.98 -38.68 0.75
CA ASP A 4 -5.82 -37.80 0.87
C ASP A 4 -5.95 -36.63 -0.11
N ASN A 5 -6.72 -35.63 0.33
CA ASN A 5 -6.81 -34.33 -0.30
C ASN A 5 -5.71 -33.42 0.30
N THR A 6 -4.46 -33.68 -0.05
CA THR A 6 -3.39 -32.69 0.07
C THR A 6 -2.78 -32.39 -1.29
N ASP A 7 -3.41 -31.49 -2.04
CA ASP A 7 -2.70 -30.71 -3.06
C ASP A 7 -1.75 -29.73 -2.35
N LEU A 8 -0.69 -30.29 -1.77
CA LEU A 8 0.51 -29.61 -1.30
C LEU A 8 1.38 -29.30 -2.52
N SER A 9 0.82 -28.67 -3.56
CA SER A 9 1.66 -28.01 -4.55
C SER A 9 2.41 -26.92 -3.80
N GLU A 10 3.66 -27.21 -3.40
CA GLU A 10 4.58 -26.24 -2.84
C GLU A 10 4.45 -24.94 -3.66
N PRO A 11 4.38 -23.76 -3.03
CA PRO A 11 4.32 -22.51 -3.77
C PRO A 11 5.51 -22.49 -4.73
N LEU A 12 5.23 -22.71 -6.02
CA LEU A 12 6.23 -22.96 -7.04
C LEU A 12 7.07 -21.70 -7.19
N MET A 13 8.19 -21.70 -6.47
CA MET A 13 9.03 -20.52 -6.30
C MET A 13 9.81 -20.30 -7.59
N ARG A 14 9.90 -19.03 -8.02
CA ARG A 14 10.77 -18.70 -9.15
C ARG A 14 12.21 -19.13 -8.83
N PRO A 15 12.89 -19.81 -9.76
CA PRO A 15 14.19 -20.44 -9.51
C PRO A 15 15.30 -19.46 -9.15
N HIS A 16 15.16 -18.17 -9.48
CA HIS A 16 16.08 -17.12 -9.08
C HIS A 16 15.32 -15.91 -8.57
N TYR A 17 15.48 -15.61 -7.29
CA TYR A 17 15.06 -14.33 -6.71
C TYR A 17 16.33 -13.59 -6.28
N ARG A 18 16.57 -12.40 -6.87
CA ARG A 18 17.78 -11.61 -6.64
C ARG A 18 17.46 -10.42 -5.73
N GLU A 19 18.41 -10.02 -4.89
CA GLU A 19 18.27 -8.81 -4.04
C GLU A 19 17.88 -7.57 -4.85
N GLN A 20 18.41 -7.45 -6.07
CA GLN A 20 18.11 -6.35 -6.99
C GLN A 20 16.62 -6.25 -7.36
N GLU A 21 15.89 -7.36 -7.40
CA GLU A 21 14.45 -7.36 -7.66
C GLU A 21 13.67 -6.80 -6.46
N ALA A 22 14.13 -7.07 -5.23
CA ALA A 22 13.55 -6.48 -4.03
C ALA A 22 13.80 -4.95 -3.98
N ASP A 23 14.97 -4.50 -4.43
CA ASP A 23 15.31 -3.07 -4.54
C ASP A 23 14.43 -2.36 -5.56
N ASP A 24 14.27 -2.95 -6.74
CA ASP A 24 13.43 -2.40 -7.79
C ASP A 24 11.95 -2.39 -7.39
N ALA A 25 11.48 -3.45 -6.70
CA ALA A 25 10.15 -3.48 -6.11
C ALA A 25 9.97 -2.35 -5.09
N GLN A 26 10.93 -2.15 -4.18
CA GLN A 26 10.88 -1.07 -3.19
C GLN A 26 10.80 0.30 -3.88
N LYS A 27 11.62 0.56 -4.91
CA LYS A 27 11.59 1.83 -5.66
C LYS A 27 10.21 2.09 -6.29
N ARG A 28 9.62 1.07 -6.91
CA ARG A 28 8.28 1.16 -7.53
C ARG A 28 7.22 1.45 -6.48
N PHE A 29 7.25 0.76 -5.34
CA PHE A 29 6.29 0.99 -4.26
C PHE A 29 6.44 2.39 -3.64
N THR A 30 7.67 2.83 -3.37
CA THR A 30 7.93 4.19 -2.89
C THR A 30 7.38 5.22 -3.86
N LYS A 31 7.56 5.04 -5.17
CA LYS A 31 7.02 5.95 -6.19
C LYS A 31 5.49 6.04 -6.16
N ILE A 32 4.81 4.90 -6.04
CA ILE A 32 3.34 4.85 -5.92
C ILE A 32 2.88 5.56 -4.64
N VAL A 33 3.49 5.23 -3.51
CA VAL A 33 3.22 5.87 -2.21
C VAL A 33 3.39 7.39 -2.32
N THR A 34 4.46 7.86 -2.94
CA THR A 34 4.69 9.30 -3.16
C THR A 34 3.57 9.93 -3.97
N TYR A 35 3.18 9.34 -5.11
CA TYR A 35 2.11 9.91 -5.94
C TYR A 35 0.76 9.97 -5.20
N VAL A 36 0.37 8.90 -4.51
CA VAL A 36 -0.90 8.86 -3.78
C VAL A 36 -0.87 9.85 -2.61
N SER A 37 0.25 9.93 -1.87
CA SER A 37 0.41 10.92 -0.80
C SER A 37 0.34 12.36 -1.33
N THR A 38 1.00 12.65 -2.45
CA THR A 38 0.94 13.98 -3.08
C THR A 38 -0.49 14.32 -3.49
N ALA A 39 -1.23 13.37 -4.06
CA ALA A 39 -2.64 13.58 -4.44
C ALA A 39 -3.51 13.95 -3.23
N HIS A 40 -3.37 13.25 -2.11
CA HIS A 40 -4.10 13.58 -0.87
C HIS A 40 -3.70 14.95 -0.30
N LEU A 41 -2.41 15.28 -0.32
CA LEU A 41 -1.93 16.58 0.15
C LEU A 41 -2.46 17.74 -0.70
N LEU A 42 -2.52 17.55 -2.03
CA LEU A 42 -3.13 18.51 -2.94
C LEU A 42 -4.64 18.64 -2.68
N GLY A 43 -5.34 17.53 -2.44
CA GLY A 43 -6.75 17.53 -2.04
C GLY A 43 -7.00 18.32 -0.76
N LEU A 44 -6.19 18.07 0.29
CA LEU A 44 -6.23 18.81 1.55
C LEU A 44 -5.99 20.30 1.36
N ALA A 45 -4.94 20.66 0.61
CA ALA A 45 -4.62 22.05 0.31
C ALA A 45 -5.77 22.73 -0.46
N GLY A 46 -6.41 22.02 -1.40
CA GLY A 46 -7.60 22.47 -2.09
C GLY A 46 -8.76 22.74 -1.14
N CYS A 47 -9.08 21.81 -0.23
CA CYS A 47 -10.13 22.01 0.77
C CYS A 47 -9.87 23.24 1.64
N ILE A 48 -8.63 23.43 2.11
CA ILE A 48 -8.24 24.60 2.93
C ILE A 48 -8.37 25.90 2.12
N GLY A 49 -7.92 25.89 0.86
CA GLY A 49 -8.00 27.06 -0.02
C GLY A 49 -9.43 27.52 -0.25
N VAL A 50 -10.32 26.59 -0.61
CA VAL A 50 -11.75 26.88 -0.81
C VAL A 50 -12.43 27.27 0.50
N TRP A 51 -12.08 26.64 1.62
CA TRP A 51 -12.66 26.96 2.93
C TRP A 51 -12.38 28.41 3.32
N ARG A 52 -11.19 28.92 3.00
CA ARG A 52 -10.86 30.35 3.20
C ARG A 52 -11.56 31.29 2.22
N GLN A 53 -11.92 30.82 1.03
CA GLN A 53 -12.61 31.62 0.02
C GLN A 53 -14.09 31.83 0.35
N TYR A 54 -14.71 30.88 1.05
CA TYR A 54 -16.13 30.93 1.45
C TYR A 54 -16.29 30.86 2.97
N PRO A 55 -15.83 31.88 3.72
CA PRO A 55 -15.85 31.87 5.18
C PRO A 55 -17.26 31.92 5.78
N ASP A 56 -18.24 32.45 5.04
CA ASP A 56 -19.60 32.72 5.56
C ASP A 56 -20.65 31.69 5.10
N VAL A 57 -20.25 30.69 4.31
CA VAL A 57 -21.18 29.69 3.78
C VAL A 57 -21.01 28.37 4.52
N GLU A 58 -21.78 28.20 5.61
CA GLU A 58 -21.71 27.05 6.51
C GLU A 58 -21.85 25.70 5.78
N ALA A 59 -22.75 25.62 4.80
CA ALA A 59 -22.94 24.43 3.97
C ALA A 59 -21.66 24.00 3.23
N ILE A 60 -20.93 24.97 2.65
CA ILE A 60 -19.65 24.72 1.98
C ILE A 60 -18.61 24.28 3.01
N GLN A 61 -18.54 24.96 4.15
CA GLN A 61 -17.55 24.64 5.18
C GLN A 61 -17.70 23.20 5.68
N ASN A 62 -18.92 22.75 5.96
CA ASN A 62 -19.19 21.40 6.43
C ASN A 62 -18.77 20.34 5.40
N VAL A 63 -19.03 20.58 4.11
CA VAL A 63 -18.60 19.67 3.04
C VAL A 63 -17.07 19.64 2.91
N LEU A 64 -16.42 20.79 2.97
CA LEU A 64 -14.96 20.87 2.85
C LEU A 64 -14.23 20.27 4.05
N ILE A 65 -14.73 20.45 5.27
CA ILE A 65 -14.21 19.80 6.48
C ILE A 65 -14.33 18.28 6.34
N THR A 66 -15.52 17.79 5.95
CA THR A 66 -15.77 16.37 5.73
C THR A 66 -14.82 15.78 4.67
N SER A 67 -14.70 16.45 3.52
CA SER A 67 -13.79 16.06 2.44
C SER A 67 -12.32 16.04 2.90
N ALA A 68 -11.89 17.06 3.64
CA ALA A 68 -10.54 17.16 4.19
C ALA A 68 -10.24 16.03 5.18
N MET A 69 -11.18 15.69 6.06
CA MET A 69 -11.03 14.55 6.96
C MET A 69 -10.85 13.23 6.20
N ILE A 70 -11.64 13.01 5.15
CA ILE A 70 -11.52 11.80 4.34
C ILE A 70 -10.17 11.77 3.59
N PHE A 71 -9.65 12.89 3.07
CA PHE A 71 -8.30 12.96 2.51
C PHE A 71 -7.23 12.64 3.56
N ALA A 72 -7.36 13.16 4.79
CA ALA A 72 -6.43 12.88 5.88
C ALA A 72 -6.43 11.39 6.28
N ILE A 73 -7.60 10.77 6.37
CA ILE A 73 -7.75 9.32 6.62
C ILE A 73 -7.10 8.52 5.48
N GLY A 74 -7.40 8.91 4.23
CA GLY A 74 -6.78 8.32 3.03
C GLY A 74 -5.26 8.39 3.10
N LEU A 75 -4.69 9.53 3.46
CA LEU A 75 -3.26 9.74 3.62
C LEU A 75 -2.66 8.86 4.73
N ALA A 76 -3.32 8.75 5.88
CA ALA A 76 -2.87 7.88 6.97
C ALA A 76 -2.77 6.40 6.52
N THR A 77 -3.72 5.94 5.70
CA THR A 77 -3.66 4.57 5.15
C THR A 77 -2.55 4.38 4.13
N VAL A 78 -2.14 5.41 3.38
CA VAL A 78 -0.93 5.36 2.53
C VAL A 78 0.31 5.09 3.38
N PHE A 79 0.44 5.76 4.53
CA PHE A 79 1.56 5.51 5.46
C PHE A 79 1.54 4.09 6.01
N GLY A 80 0.37 3.57 6.36
CA GLY A 80 0.21 2.16 6.75
C GLY A 80 0.68 1.19 5.66
N ALA A 81 0.27 1.43 4.40
CA ALA A 81 0.73 0.66 3.25
C ALA A 81 2.25 0.74 3.08
N HIS A 82 2.83 1.94 3.22
CA HIS A 82 4.27 2.16 3.10
C HIS A 82 5.07 1.33 4.11
N ILE A 83 4.64 1.29 5.38
CA ILE A 83 5.29 0.48 6.42
C ILE A 83 5.24 -1.02 6.05
N ILE A 84 4.07 -1.51 5.62
CA ILE A 84 3.88 -2.92 5.24
C ILE A 84 4.79 -3.30 4.07
N PHE A 85 4.82 -2.48 3.01
CA PHE A 85 5.67 -2.73 1.85
C PHE A 85 7.15 -2.66 2.20
N ARG A 86 7.57 -1.70 3.04
CA ARG A 86 8.96 -1.61 3.49
C ARG A 86 9.40 -2.84 4.27
N THR A 87 8.55 -3.35 5.17
CA THR A 87 8.82 -4.60 5.89
C THR A 87 8.89 -5.78 4.93
N SER A 88 7.93 -5.90 4.00
CA SER A 88 7.93 -6.96 2.99
C SER A 88 9.23 -6.97 2.16
N THR A 89 9.66 -5.81 1.64
CA THR A 89 10.90 -5.73 0.84
C THR A 89 12.15 -6.04 1.67
N ALA A 90 12.16 -5.67 2.96
CA ALA A 90 13.25 -6.04 3.85
C ALA A 90 13.33 -7.56 4.08
N MET A 91 12.18 -8.21 4.31
CA MET A 91 12.11 -9.68 4.46
C MET A 91 12.49 -10.39 3.16
N SER A 92 12.07 -9.86 2.00
CA SER A 92 12.50 -10.37 0.69
C SER A 92 14.02 -10.30 0.49
N ARG A 93 14.66 -9.19 0.89
CA ARG A 93 16.13 -9.09 0.85
C ARG A 93 16.79 -10.11 1.76
N GLU A 94 16.28 -10.27 2.97
CA GLU A 94 16.81 -11.24 3.93
C GLU A 94 16.67 -12.69 3.43
N ALA A 95 15.52 -13.02 2.82
CA ALA A 95 15.32 -14.31 2.15
C ALA A 95 16.31 -14.55 1.01
N ALA A 96 16.60 -13.52 0.19
CA ALA A 96 17.60 -13.60 -0.87
C ALA A 96 19.02 -13.85 -0.32
N ARG A 97 19.39 -13.21 0.79
CA ARG A 97 20.68 -13.44 1.48
C ARG A 97 20.81 -14.86 2.02
N MET A 98 19.79 -15.32 2.76
CA MET A 98 19.80 -16.67 3.32
C MET A 98 19.90 -17.73 2.22
N ARG A 99 19.25 -17.50 1.07
CA ARG A 99 19.39 -18.38 -0.09
C ARG A 99 20.80 -18.39 -0.67
N HIS A 100 21.44 -17.22 -0.79
CA HIS A 100 22.81 -17.12 -1.26
C HIS A 100 23.80 -17.84 -0.31
N GLU A 101 23.57 -17.75 1.00
CA GLU A 101 24.39 -18.40 2.02
C GLU A 101 24.09 -19.91 2.19
N ALA A 102 22.94 -20.39 1.74
CA ALA A 102 22.53 -21.78 1.88
C ALA A 102 23.35 -22.74 1.01
N GLY A 103 23.82 -22.31 -0.15
CA GLY A 103 24.42 -23.22 -1.15
C GLY A 103 23.44 -24.33 -1.53
N ASP A 104 23.84 -25.59 -1.31
CA ASP A 104 23.03 -26.79 -1.57
C ASP A 104 22.33 -27.34 -0.30
N ASP A 105 22.41 -26.65 0.84
CA ASP A 105 21.73 -27.05 2.08
C ASP A 105 20.20 -26.89 1.93
N GLU A 106 19.50 -28.02 1.71
CA GLU A 106 18.05 -28.07 1.51
C GLU A 106 17.26 -27.45 2.67
N MET A 107 17.72 -27.59 3.91
CA MET A 107 17.05 -27.03 5.08
C MET A 107 17.18 -25.50 5.10
N ARG A 108 18.35 -24.96 4.76
CA ARG A 108 18.53 -23.50 4.64
C ARG A 108 17.78 -22.93 3.44
N LEU A 109 17.68 -23.69 2.35
CA LEU A 109 16.88 -23.33 1.18
C LEU A 109 15.38 -23.30 1.52
N SER A 110 14.86 -24.25 2.29
CA SER A 110 13.44 -24.27 2.69
C SER A 110 13.08 -23.09 3.61
N MET A 111 13.94 -22.75 4.57
CA MET A 111 13.76 -21.55 5.42
C MET A 111 13.76 -20.25 4.60
N ALA A 112 14.64 -20.15 3.59
CA ALA A 112 14.65 -19.00 2.69
C ALA A 112 13.35 -18.90 1.86
N ARG A 113 12.79 -20.04 1.43
CA ARG A 113 11.49 -20.09 0.72
C ARG A 113 10.35 -19.64 1.60
N GLU A 114 10.28 -20.13 2.83
CA GLU A 114 9.22 -19.76 3.77
C GLU A 114 9.22 -18.26 4.06
N LYS A 115 10.40 -17.69 4.32
CA LYS A 115 10.54 -16.25 4.57
C LYS A 115 10.14 -15.40 3.36
N GLN A 116 10.46 -15.86 2.14
CA GLN A 116 10.02 -15.19 0.92
C GLN A 116 8.49 -15.28 0.74
N ALA A 117 7.88 -16.44 1.04
CA ALA A 117 6.44 -16.60 0.97
C ALA A 117 5.73 -15.63 1.92
N ASP A 118 6.21 -15.50 3.16
CA ASP A 118 5.68 -14.54 4.13
C ASP A 118 5.84 -13.09 3.64
N ALA A 119 6.99 -12.75 3.05
CA ALA A 119 7.21 -11.45 2.43
C ALA A 119 6.17 -11.13 1.35
N VAL A 120 5.83 -12.09 0.48
CA VAL A 120 4.82 -11.91 -0.57
C VAL A 120 3.41 -11.76 0.01
N VAL A 121 3.05 -12.57 1.01
CA VAL A 121 1.75 -12.46 1.70
C VAL A 121 1.61 -11.08 2.34
N ARG A 122 2.68 -10.59 2.95
CA ARG A 122 2.73 -9.24 3.54
C ARG A 122 2.65 -8.13 2.49
N ALA A 123 3.32 -8.26 1.35
CA ALA A 123 3.14 -7.31 0.25
C ALA A 123 1.68 -7.28 -0.23
N LYS A 124 1.04 -8.45 -0.35
CA LYS A 124 -0.37 -8.56 -0.77
C LYS A 124 -1.30 -7.84 0.20
N SER A 125 -1.03 -7.93 1.51
CA SER A 125 -1.84 -7.23 2.52
C SER A 125 -1.65 -5.71 2.46
N GLY A 126 -0.49 -5.22 2.03
CA GLY A 126 -0.20 -3.79 1.83
C GLY A 126 -1.04 -3.11 0.74
N PHE A 127 -1.57 -3.86 -0.22
CA PHE A 127 -2.47 -3.30 -1.24
C PHE A 127 -3.86 -2.96 -0.70
N LYS A 128 -4.33 -3.62 0.38
CA LYS A 128 -5.63 -3.31 0.99
C LYS A 128 -5.73 -1.85 1.47
N PRO A 129 -4.81 -1.35 2.33
CA PRO A 129 -4.84 0.06 2.74
C PRO A 129 -4.60 1.01 1.57
N LEU A 130 -3.80 0.63 0.56
CA LEU A 130 -3.58 1.45 -0.62
C LEU A 130 -4.87 1.60 -1.47
N ASN A 131 -5.63 0.51 -1.65
CA ASN A 131 -6.92 0.56 -2.35
C ASN A 131 -7.94 1.40 -1.58
N PHE A 132 -8.02 1.21 -0.26
CA PHE A 132 -8.88 2.04 0.59
C PHE A 132 -8.51 3.53 0.47
N SER A 133 -7.21 3.85 0.46
CA SER A 133 -6.73 5.21 0.21
C SER A 133 -7.22 5.79 -1.11
N GLY A 134 -7.21 4.98 -2.18
CA GLY A 134 -7.77 5.35 -3.48
C GLY A 134 -9.28 5.65 -3.42
N VAL A 135 -10.04 4.85 -2.67
CA VAL A 135 -11.47 5.10 -2.44
C VAL A 135 -11.68 6.41 -1.70
N CYS A 136 -10.91 6.67 -0.63
CA CYS A 136 -10.96 7.94 0.09
C CYS A 136 -10.71 9.13 -0.84
N PHE A 137 -9.70 9.03 -1.72
CA PHE A 137 -9.39 10.09 -2.68
C PHE A 137 -10.58 10.40 -3.60
N VAL A 138 -11.19 9.38 -4.18
CA VAL A 138 -12.34 9.54 -5.10
C VAL A 138 -13.54 10.13 -4.36
N VAL A 139 -13.89 9.58 -3.19
CA VAL A 139 -15.03 10.04 -2.38
C VAL A 139 -14.85 11.48 -1.93
N SER A 140 -13.69 11.85 -1.38
CA SER A 140 -13.38 13.23 -1.01
C SER A 140 -13.55 14.19 -2.18
N THR A 141 -12.97 13.83 -3.34
CA THR A 141 -13.03 14.67 -4.53
C THR A 141 -14.47 14.89 -4.98
N LEU A 142 -15.28 13.83 -5.03
CA LEU A 142 -16.69 13.93 -5.41
C LEU A 142 -17.51 14.77 -4.42
N LEU A 143 -17.31 14.59 -3.12
CA LEU A 143 -17.99 15.38 -2.09
C LEU A 143 -17.63 16.86 -2.20
N GLY A 144 -16.33 17.18 -2.28
CA GLY A 144 -15.85 18.55 -2.44
C GLY A 144 -16.41 19.23 -3.69
N VAL A 145 -16.39 18.53 -4.83
CA VAL A 145 -16.92 19.05 -6.11
C VAL A 145 -18.44 19.23 -6.06
N THR A 146 -19.17 18.27 -5.48
CA THR A 146 -20.63 18.36 -5.38
C THR A 146 -21.05 19.53 -4.49
N GLY A 147 -20.34 19.73 -3.37
CA GLY A 147 -20.58 20.88 -2.49
C GLY A 147 -20.38 22.23 -3.17
N LEU A 148 -19.42 22.31 -4.11
CA LEU A 148 -19.16 23.51 -4.90
C LEU A 148 -20.20 23.76 -6.00
N PHE A 149 -20.78 22.72 -6.60
CA PHE A 149 -21.81 22.87 -7.63
C PHE A 149 -23.23 23.02 -7.09
N SER A 150 -23.43 22.85 -5.78
CA SER A 150 -24.74 23.00 -5.13
C SER A 150 -25.00 24.43 -4.61
N ILE A 151 -24.11 25.37 -4.94
CA ILE A 151 -24.18 26.81 -4.66
C ILE A 151 -24.70 27.51 -5.92
#